data_AF-A0A921LHC2-F1
#
_entry.id   AF-A0A921LHC2-F1
#
_cell.length_a   1.000
_cell.length_b   1.000
_cell.length_c   1.000
_cell.angle_alpha   90.00
_cell.angle_beta   90.00
_cell.angle_gamma   90.00
#
_symmetry.space_group_name_H-M   'P 1'
#
loop_
_entity.id
_entity.type
_entity.pdbx_description
1 polymer ?
#
loop_
_entity_poly.entity_id
_entity_poly.type
_entity_poly.pdbx_seq_one_letter_code
_entity_poly.pdbx_strand_id
1 'polypeptide(L)'
;MNKEWSELNKTMQAQIKKKDTYKRGIDTLLTLRSQLIQTLVSFKEELCREDFNSIPFINADGYHSKTIAYSIWHIFRIEDIVVHTVINEDEQVFFAGNYQERINSPIITTGNELMKQQIADFSKQLNLEELYLYIFEVWESTEKMLERLSYDELKRKIPKERKKRILRIVECSKRQ
;
A
#
# COMPACT_ATOMS: atom_id res chain seq x y z
N MET A 1 -2.73 3.66 -17.20
CA MET A 1 -3.51 2.55 -16.59
C MET A 1 -4.09 1.71 -17.71
N ASN A 2 -4.03 0.38 -17.63
CA ASN A 2 -4.67 -0.51 -18.60
C ASN A 2 -6.18 -0.21 -18.66
N LYS A 3 -6.78 -0.27 -19.86
CA LYS A 3 -8.21 -0.05 -20.10
C LYS A 3 -9.08 -0.95 -19.21
N GLU A 4 -8.70 -2.21 -19.05
CA GLU A 4 -9.44 -3.17 -18.20
C GLU A 4 -9.47 -2.71 -16.73
N TRP A 5 -8.32 -2.36 -16.15
CA TRP A 5 -8.23 -1.86 -14.77
C TRP A 5 -9.01 -0.57 -14.58
N SER A 6 -8.98 0.31 -15.58
CA SER A 6 -9.77 1.53 -15.59
C SER A 6 -11.27 1.23 -15.50
N GLU A 7 -11.77 0.28 -16.28
CA GLU A 7 -13.19 -0.08 -16.28
C GLU A 7 -13.59 -0.83 -15.01
N LEU A 8 -12.76 -1.73 -14.49
CA LEU A 8 -13.00 -2.38 -13.19
C LEU A 8 -13.08 -1.36 -12.06
N ASN A 9 -12.14 -0.41 -12.00
CA ASN A 9 -12.13 0.65 -10.99
C ASN A 9 -13.39 1.54 -11.08
N LYS A 10 -13.76 2.00 -12.27
CA LYS A 10 -15.01 2.76 -12.47
C LYS A 10 -16.25 1.97 -12.05
N THR A 11 -16.31 0.70 -12.43
CA THR A 11 -17.42 -0.21 -12.12
C THR A 11 -17.55 -0.41 -10.61
N MET A 12 -16.45 -0.75 -9.94
CA MET A 12 -16.36 -0.88 -8.49
C MET A 12 -16.84 0.38 -7.79
N GLN A 13 -16.33 1.55 -8.18
CA GLN A 13 -16.72 2.85 -7.59
C GLN A 13 -18.22 3.15 -7.74
N ALA A 14 -18.83 2.75 -8.86
CA ALA A 14 -20.26 2.94 -9.08
C ALA A 14 -21.10 2.01 -8.19
N GLN A 15 -20.66 0.77 -7.99
CA GLN A 15 -21.36 -0.26 -7.22
C GLN A 15 -21.27 -0.04 -5.70
N ILE A 16 -20.11 0.34 -5.17
CA ILE A 16 -19.94 0.53 -3.71
C ILE A 16 -20.77 1.70 -3.16
N LYS A 17 -21.25 2.61 -4.03
CA LYS A 17 -22.09 3.76 -3.65
C LYS A 17 -23.53 3.40 -3.32
N LYS A 18 -24.00 2.19 -3.65
CA LYS A 18 -25.39 1.79 -3.43
C LYS A 18 -25.48 0.48 -2.66
N LYS A 19 -26.38 0.43 -1.67
CA LYS A 19 -26.52 -0.73 -0.78
C LYS A 19 -26.87 -2.03 -1.51
N ASP A 20 -27.72 -1.94 -2.53
CA ASP A 20 -28.18 -3.06 -3.37
C ASP A 20 -27.07 -3.67 -4.23
N THR A 21 -26.05 -2.88 -4.60
CA THR A 21 -24.93 -3.34 -5.44
C THR A 21 -23.61 -3.46 -4.70
N TYR A 22 -23.59 -3.17 -3.39
CA TYR A 22 -22.37 -3.08 -2.59
C TYR A 22 -21.55 -4.39 -2.60
N LYS A 23 -22.20 -5.55 -2.38
CA LYS A 23 -21.52 -6.85 -2.37
C LYS A 23 -20.80 -7.12 -3.69
N ARG A 24 -21.49 -6.89 -4.82
CA ARG A 24 -20.89 -6.99 -6.16
C ARG A 24 -19.75 -5.98 -6.36
N GLY A 25 -19.85 -4.81 -5.74
CA GLY A 25 -18.78 -3.81 -5.67
C GLY A 25 -17.53 -4.35 -4.99
N ILE A 26 -17.67 -5.04 -3.86
CA ILE A 26 -16.58 -5.73 -3.16
C ILE A 26 -15.99 -6.84 -4.06
N ASP A 27 -16.83 -7.68 -4.69
CA ASP A 27 -16.35 -8.73 -5.60
C ASP A 27 -15.53 -8.14 -6.77
N THR A 28 -15.99 -7.02 -7.33
CA THR A 28 -15.28 -6.30 -8.40
C THR A 28 -13.96 -5.69 -7.90
N LEU A 29 -13.94 -5.17 -6.66
CA LEU A 29 -12.71 -4.68 -6.02
C LEU A 29 -11.70 -5.80 -5.83
N LEU A 30 -12.12 -6.96 -5.33
CA LEU A 30 -11.25 -8.14 -5.14
C LEU A 30 -10.70 -8.63 -6.48
N THR A 31 -11.52 -8.61 -7.54
CA THR A 31 -11.06 -8.94 -8.90
C THR A 31 -9.96 -7.98 -9.36
N LEU A 32 -10.15 -6.67 -9.19
CA LEU A 32 -9.13 -5.68 -9.53
C LEU A 32 -7.84 -5.87 -8.72
N ARG A 33 -7.97 -6.12 -7.41
CA ARG A 33 -6.83 -6.36 -6.51
C ARG A 33 -6.04 -7.60 -6.94
N SER A 34 -6.71 -8.68 -7.31
CA SER A 34 -6.08 -9.90 -7.85
C SER A 34 -5.27 -9.62 -9.12
N GLN A 35 -5.77 -8.79 -10.04
CA GLN A 35 -5.01 -8.42 -11.25
C GLN A 35 -3.78 -7.55 -10.93
N LEU A 36 -3.91 -6.63 -9.97
CA LEU A 36 -2.81 -5.77 -9.54
C LEU A 36 -1.72 -6.57 -8.82
N ILE A 37 -2.09 -7.51 -7.93
CA ILE A 37 -1.11 -8.35 -7.24
C ILE A 37 -0.40 -9.29 -8.21
N GLN A 38 -1.07 -9.80 -9.24
CA GLN A 38 -0.43 -10.62 -10.27
C GLN A 38 0.65 -9.84 -11.05
N THR A 39 0.44 -8.53 -11.27
CA THR A 39 1.47 -7.67 -11.88
C THR A 39 2.65 -7.47 -10.94
N LEU A 40 2.39 -7.32 -9.64
CA LEU A 40 3.46 -7.24 -8.64
C LEU A 40 4.29 -8.54 -8.60
N VAL A 41 3.62 -9.69 -8.70
CA VAL A 41 4.28 -11.01 -8.78
C VAL A 41 5.14 -11.10 -10.03
N SER A 42 4.65 -10.67 -11.19
CA SER A 42 5.44 -10.71 -12.43
C SER A 42 6.70 -9.85 -12.34
N PHE A 43 6.67 -8.71 -11.64
CA PHE A 43 7.90 -7.93 -11.38
C PHE A 43 8.96 -8.72 -10.63
N LYS A 44 8.56 -9.58 -9.68
CA LYS A 44 9.51 -10.43 -8.93
C LYS A 44 10.16 -11.49 -9.83
N GLU A 45 9.43 -11.96 -10.84
CA GLU A 45 9.87 -13.02 -11.75
C GLU A 45 10.70 -12.46 -12.92
N GLU A 46 10.37 -11.27 -13.40
CA GLU A 46 10.92 -10.70 -14.63
C GLU A 46 12.07 -9.72 -14.41
N LEU A 47 12.14 -9.06 -13.24
CA LEU A 47 13.09 -7.98 -12.98
C LEU A 47 14.23 -8.42 -12.07
N CYS A 48 15.41 -7.84 -12.28
CA CYS A 48 16.57 -8.03 -11.42
C CYS A 48 16.62 -7.02 -10.28
N ARG A 49 17.50 -7.22 -9.30
CA ARG A 49 17.64 -6.32 -8.14
C ARG A 49 17.96 -4.89 -8.56
N GLU A 50 18.75 -4.71 -9.61
CA GLU A 50 19.15 -3.41 -10.13
C GLU A 50 17.95 -2.61 -10.65
N ASP A 51 16.97 -3.26 -11.27
CA ASP A 51 15.74 -2.62 -11.74
C ASP A 51 14.93 -2.04 -10.58
N PHE A 52 14.84 -2.79 -9.47
CA PHE A 52 14.12 -2.35 -8.27
C PHE A 52 14.72 -1.11 -7.61
N ASN A 53 16.03 -0.91 -7.78
CA ASN A 53 16.80 0.19 -7.20
C ASN A 53 16.96 1.39 -8.17
N SER A 54 16.60 1.21 -9.44
CA SER A 54 16.90 2.18 -10.49
C SER A 54 15.99 3.41 -10.43
N ILE A 55 16.61 4.59 -10.60
CA ILE A 55 15.94 5.90 -10.64
C ILE A 55 16.33 6.68 -11.90
N PRO A 56 15.98 6.17 -13.10
CA PRO A 56 16.49 6.72 -14.36
C PRO A 56 16.09 8.19 -14.59
N PHE A 57 14.99 8.65 -13.99
CA PHE A 57 14.46 10.00 -14.16
C PHE A 57 14.48 10.79 -12.84
N ILE A 58 15.62 10.85 -12.17
CA ILE A 58 15.78 11.49 -10.84
C ILE A 58 15.31 12.96 -10.77
N ASN A 59 15.37 13.68 -11.90
CA ASN A 59 14.96 15.09 -12.00
C ASN A 59 13.57 15.29 -12.63
N ALA A 60 12.86 14.22 -12.98
CA ALA A 60 11.51 14.34 -13.48
C ALA A 60 10.53 14.65 -12.34
N ASP A 61 9.53 15.47 -12.61
CA ASP A 61 8.47 15.72 -11.66
C ASP A 61 7.55 14.49 -11.54
N GLY A 62 7.05 14.26 -10.32
CA GLY A 62 6.09 13.18 -10.05
C GLY A 62 6.71 11.79 -9.93
N TYR A 63 5.91 10.77 -10.26
CA TYR A 63 6.21 9.36 -9.96
C TYR A 63 7.42 8.78 -10.69
N HIS A 64 7.81 9.36 -11.83
CA HIS A 64 8.96 8.90 -12.62
C HIS A 64 10.30 9.05 -11.87
N SER A 65 10.34 9.88 -10.82
CA SER A 65 11.47 10.04 -9.92
C SER A 65 11.50 9.05 -8.75
N LYS A 66 10.65 8.01 -8.76
CA LYS A 66 10.58 6.98 -7.71
C LYS A 66 11.09 5.64 -8.26
N THR A 67 11.74 4.86 -7.41
CA THR A 67 12.15 3.49 -7.74
C THR A 67 10.95 2.54 -7.60
N ILE A 68 11.07 1.32 -8.13
CA ILE A 68 10.04 0.29 -7.98
C ILE A 68 9.93 -0.16 -6.52
N ALA A 69 11.06 -0.45 -5.85
CA ALA A 69 11.04 -0.91 -4.46
C ALA A 69 10.41 0.11 -3.51
N TYR A 70 10.76 1.40 -3.65
CA TYR A 70 10.12 2.46 -2.89
C TYR A 70 8.62 2.54 -3.16
N SER A 71 8.21 2.47 -4.43
CA SER A 71 6.81 2.63 -4.81
C SER A 71 5.95 1.51 -4.22
N ILE A 72 6.46 0.29 -4.25
CA ILE A 72 5.82 -0.88 -3.66
C ILE A 72 5.73 -0.73 -2.13
N TRP A 73 6.84 -0.42 -1.46
CA TRP A 73 6.86 -0.13 -0.02
C TRP A 73 5.81 0.92 0.35
N HIS A 74 5.80 2.04 -0.38
CA HIS A 74 4.93 3.18 -0.14
C HIS A 74 3.45 2.80 -0.20
N ILE A 75 3.04 2.07 -1.25
CA ILE A 75 1.66 1.62 -1.44
C ILE A 75 1.21 0.72 -0.28
N PHE A 76 2.00 -0.31 0.06
CA PHE A 76 1.58 -1.29 1.06
C PHE A 76 1.77 -0.81 2.50
N ARG A 77 2.66 0.15 2.78
CA ARG A 77 2.66 0.85 4.08
C ARG A 77 1.41 1.71 4.25
N ILE A 78 0.94 2.39 3.21
CA ILE A 78 -0.32 3.15 3.26
C ILE A 78 -1.49 2.19 3.51
N GLU A 79 -1.57 1.09 2.75
CA GLU A 79 -2.65 0.10 2.90
C GLU A 79 -2.69 -0.47 4.32
N ASP A 80 -1.55 -0.93 4.84
CA ASP A 80 -1.44 -1.48 6.19
C ASP A 80 -1.87 -0.48 7.28
N ILE A 81 -1.36 0.76 7.24
CA ILE A 81 -1.75 1.81 8.18
C ILE A 81 -3.26 2.08 8.11
N VAL A 82 -3.82 2.19 6.90
CA VAL A 82 -5.25 2.46 6.73
C VAL A 82 -6.10 1.32 7.25
N VAL A 83 -5.80 0.08 6.88
CA VAL A 83 -6.60 -1.08 7.28
C VAL A 83 -6.50 -1.30 8.78
N HIS A 84 -5.30 -1.43 9.32
CA HIS A 84 -5.13 -1.85 10.71
C HIS A 84 -5.34 -0.69 11.69
N THR A 85 -4.73 0.47 11.44
CA THR A 85 -4.85 1.60 12.38
C THR A 85 -6.17 2.38 12.21
N VAL A 86 -6.69 2.49 10.98
CA VAL A 86 -7.87 3.35 10.72
C VAL A 86 -9.17 2.58 10.73
N ILE A 87 -9.23 1.39 10.13
CA ILE A 87 -10.47 0.63 10.01
C ILE A 87 -10.65 -0.30 11.21
N ASN A 88 -9.69 -1.21 11.44
CA ASN A 88 -9.80 -2.27 12.44
C ASN A 88 -9.44 -1.83 13.87
N GLU A 89 -8.57 -0.81 14.01
CA GLU A 89 -8.00 -0.37 15.28
C GLU A 89 -7.13 -1.42 15.98
N ASP A 90 -6.44 -2.25 15.20
CA ASP A 90 -5.50 -3.26 15.64
C ASP A 90 -4.06 -2.90 15.26
N GLU A 91 -3.14 -3.81 15.57
CA GLU A 91 -1.72 -3.66 15.26
C GLU A 91 -1.48 -3.84 13.76
N GLN A 92 -0.62 -2.99 13.21
CA GLN A 92 -0.21 -3.06 11.80
C GLN A 92 0.58 -4.34 11.56
N VAL A 93 0.36 -4.98 10.41
CA VAL A 93 1.11 -6.17 9.97
C VAL A 93 2.61 -5.91 10.03
N PHE A 94 3.02 -4.69 9.67
CA PHE A 94 4.41 -4.26 9.71
C PHE A 94 5.09 -4.46 11.08
N PHE A 95 4.38 -4.21 12.18
CA PHE A 95 4.91 -4.36 13.54
C PHE A 95 4.70 -5.79 14.06
N ALA A 96 3.50 -6.35 13.88
CA ALA A 96 3.18 -7.70 14.36
C ALA A 96 4.10 -8.79 13.76
N GLY A 97 4.48 -8.63 12.48
CA GLY A 97 5.36 -9.56 11.77
C GLY A 97 6.86 -9.25 11.87
N ASN A 98 7.26 -8.26 12.69
CA ASN A 98 8.63 -7.72 12.77
C ASN A 98 9.23 -7.36 11.39
N TYR A 99 8.39 -6.84 10.48
CA TYR A 99 8.82 -6.58 9.11
C TYR A 99 9.78 -5.40 8.99
N GLN A 100 9.81 -4.49 9.97
CA GLN A 100 10.81 -3.42 9.98
C GLN A 100 12.23 -4.00 9.93
N GLU A 101 12.53 -4.94 10.83
CA GLU A 101 13.84 -5.57 10.92
C GLU A 101 14.08 -6.52 9.75
N ARG A 102 13.11 -7.38 9.42
CA ARG A 102 13.22 -8.36 8.33
C ARG A 102 13.46 -7.72 6.98
N ILE A 103 12.70 -6.66 6.66
CA ILE A 103 12.87 -5.88 5.42
C ILE A 103 14.14 -5.02 5.49
N ASN A 104 14.74 -4.84 6.66
CA ASN A 104 15.83 -3.89 6.89
C ASN A 104 15.41 -2.45 6.52
N SER A 105 14.18 -2.06 6.86
CA SER A 105 13.68 -0.73 6.56
C SER A 105 14.22 0.31 7.56
N PRO A 106 14.89 1.37 7.10
CA PRO A 106 15.35 2.46 7.98
C PRO A 106 14.21 3.38 8.44
N ILE A 107 13.00 3.24 7.89
CA ILE A 107 11.85 4.07 8.22
C ILE A 107 10.61 3.22 8.53
N ILE A 108 9.73 3.77 9.36
CA ILE A 108 8.42 3.17 9.70
C ILE A 108 7.24 3.86 8.98
N THR A 109 7.53 5.01 8.38
CA THR A 109 6.57 5.90 7.71
C THR A 109 6.26 5.40 6.30
N THR A 110 5.47 6.18 5.56
CA THR A 110 5.16 5.89 4.15
C THR A 110 6.29 6.28 3.19
N GLY A 111 7.36 6.94 3.65
CA GLY A 111 8.49 7.35 2.82
C GLY A 111 8.32 8.69 2.09
N ASN A 112 7.25 9.45 2.35
CA ASN A 112 7.03 10.77 1.76
C ASN A 112 8.16 11.79 2.05
N GLU A 113 8.95 11.54 3.09
CA GLU A 113 10.14 12.32 3.44
C GLU A 113 11.33 12.10 2.52
N LEU A 114 11.37 10.99 1.79
CA LEU A 114 12.53 10.62 0.98
C LEU A 114 12.51 11.36 -0.36
N MET A 115 13.65 11.97 -0.70
CA MET A 115 13.82 12.70 -1.96
C MET A 115 15.02 12.19 -2.76
N LYS A 116 14.84 12.14 -4.08
CA LYS A 116 15.92 11.89 -5.06
C LYS A 116 16.79 10.70 -4.66
N GLN A 117 18.06 10.93 -4.35
CA GLN A 117 19.03 9.89 -4.01
C GLN A 117 18.64 9.09 -2.76
N GLN A 118 17.98 9.71 -1.78
CA GLN A 118 17.51 9.01 -0.58
C GLN A 118 16.54 7.88 -0.91
N ILE A 119 15.76 8.01 -1.99
CA ILE A 119 14.83 6.98 -2.45
C ILE A 119 15.60 5.78 -3.02
N ALA A 120 16.65 6.05 -3.80
CA ALA A 120 17.50 5.01 -4.34
C ALA A 120 18.28 4.28 -3.24
N ASP A 121 18.83 5.02 -2.27
CA ASP A 121 19.58 4.45 -1.15
C ASP A 121 18.66 3.62 -0.24
N PHE A 122 17.46 4.13 0.06
CA PHE A 122 16.42 3.38 0.75
C PHE A 122 16.10 2.06 0.04
N SER A 123 15.87 2.11 -1.26
CA SER A 123 15.54 0.93 -2.08
C SER A 123 16.63 -0.12 -2.06
N LYS A 124 17.90 0.31 -2.13
CA LYS A 124 19.06 -0.57 -2.06
C LYS A 124 19.17 -1.28 -0.71
N GLN A 125 18.72 -0.67 0.38
CA GLN A 125 18.80 -1.24 1.71
C GLN A 125 17.79 -2.37 1.95
N LEU A 126 16.62 -2.32 1.30
CA LEU A 126 15.52 -3.24 1.58
C LEU A 126 15.86 -4.69 1.22
N ASN A 127 15.44 -5.63 2.06
CA ASN A 127 15.31 -7.02 1.68
C ASN A 127 14.02 -7.20 0.88
N LEU A 128 14.15 -7.44 -0.44
CA LEU A 128 12.99 -7.56 -1.34
C LEU A 128 12.17 -8.82 -1.04
N GLU A 129 12.78 -9.93 -0.62
CA GLU A 129 12.02 -11.15 -0.33
C GLU A 129 11.08 -10.92 0.86
N GLU A 130 11.60 -10.34 1.93
CA GLU A 130 10.83 -9.98 3.11
C GLU A 130 9.79 -8.89 2.82
N LEU A 131 10.12 -7.95 1.91
CA LEU A 131 9.16 -6.94 1.46
C LEU A 131 7.96 -7.59 0.76
N TYR A 132 8.19 -8.58 -0.11
CA TYR A 132 7.13 -9.33 -0.76
C TYR A 132 6.29 -10.15 0.23
N LEU A 133 6.91 -10.77 1.24
CA LEU A 133 6.17 -11.48 2.30
C LEU A 133 5.24 -10.53 3.07
N TYR A 134 5.75 -9.36 3.47
CA TYR A 134 4.95 -8.31 4.10
C TYR A 134 3.76 -7.90 3.22
N ILE A 135 4.00 -7.69 1.92
CA ILE A 135 2.96 -7.29 0.98
C ILE A 135 1.86 -8.32 0.87
N PHE A 136 2.20 -9.61 0.78
CA PHE A 136 1.19 -10.67 0.69
C PHE A 136 0.35 -10.76 1.98
N GLU A 137 0.96 -10.56 3.14
CA GLU A 137 0.25 -10.57 4.42
C GLU A 137 -0.68 -9.34 4.56
N VAL A 138 -0.23 -8.16 4.14
CA VAL A 138 -1.09 -6.97 4.04
C VAL A 138 -2.23 -7.20 3.04
N TRP A 139 -1.93 -7.73 1.87
CA TRP A 139 -2.93 -8.00 0.84
C TRP A 139 -4.02 -8.96 1.35
N GLU A 140 -3.63 -10.08 1.96
CA GLU A 140 -4.55 -11.09 2.51
C GLU A 140 -5.38 -10.54 3.68
N SER A 141 -4.76 -9.79 4.60
CA SER A 141 -5.47 -9.17 5.73
C SER A 141 -6.49 -8.13 5.25
N THR A 142 -6.16 -7.33 4.23
CA THR A 142 -7.10 -6.38 3.63
C THR A 142 -8.26 -7.09 2.95
N GLU A 143 -8.03 -8.20 2.22
CA GLU A 143 -9.13 -8.94 1.58
C GLU A 143 -10.10 -9.52 2.62
N LYS A 144 -9.58 -10.13 3.70
CA LYS A 144 -10.39 -10.60 4.83
C LYS A 144 -11.19 -9.48 5.48
N MET A 145 -10.64 -8.26 5.56
CA MET A 145 -11.35 -7.09 6.07
C MET A 145 -12.46 -6.66 5.10
N LEU A 146 -12.17 -6.56 3.80
CA LEU A 146 -13.13 -6.13 2.78
C LEU A 146 -14.35 -7.06 2.70
N GLU A 147 -14.18 -8.36 2.87
CA GLU A 147 -15.28 -9.34 2.90
C GLU A 147 -16.23 -9.15 4.09
N ARG A 148 -15.73 -8.60 5.20
CA ARG A 148 -16.50 -8.38 6.44
C ARG A 148 -17.10 -6.97 6.51
N LEU A 149 -16.54 -6.02 5.77
CA LEU A 149 -16.96 -4.63 5.79
C LEU A 149 -18.38 -4.51 5.23
N SER A 150 -19.28 -3.90 6.00
CA SER A 150 -20.66 -3.68 5.59
C SER A 150 -20.85 -2.32 4.90
N TYR A 151 -21.89 -2.21 4.08
CA TYR A 151 -22.24 -0.94 3.42
C TYR A 151 -22.46 0.22 4.41
N ASP A 152 -23.07 -0.08 5.57
CA ASP A 152 -23.38 0.97 6.55
C ASP A 152 -22.12 1.48 7.27
N GLU A 153 -21.05 0.69 7.33
CA GLU A 153 -19.75 1.11 7.86
C GLU A 153 -19.03 2.13 6.97
N LEU A 154 -19.33 2.19 5.66
CA LEU A 154 -18.80 3.23 4.78
C LEU A 154 -19.19 4.66 5.21
N LYS A 155 -20.28 4.78 5.98
CA LYS A 155 -20.78 6.07 6.50
C LYS A 155 -20.16 6.43 7.84
N ARG A 156 -19.40 5.52 8.46
CA ARG A 156 -18.79 5.71 9.78
C ARG A 156 -17.77 6.85 9.68
N LYS A 157 -17.94 7.88 10.51
CA LYS A 157 -16.96 8.96 10.63
C LYS A 157 -15.76 8.46 11.41
N ILE A 158 -14.56 8.70 10.89
CA ILE A 158 -13.31 8.44 11.61
C ILE A 158 -13.20 9.45 12.77
N PRO A 159 -13.07 8.99 14.04
CA PRO A 159 -12.94 9.86 15.20
C PRO A 159 -11.72 10.78 15.13
N LYS A 160 -11.80 11.99 15.72
CA LYS A 160 -10.69 12.97 15.73
C LYS A 160 -9.40 12.40 16.35
N GLU A 161 -9.51 11.63 17.42
CA GLU A 161 -8.36 11.01 18.07
C GLU A 161 -7.66 9.99 17.17
N ARG A 162 -8.42 9.26 16.34
CA ARG A 162 -7.84 8.34 15.35
C ARG A 162 -7.08 9.11 14.27
N LYS A 163 -7.62 10.23 13.79
CA LYS A 163 -6.91 11.12 12.85
C LYS A 163 -5.59 11.65 13.41
N LYS A 164 -5.55 12.00 14.71
CA LYS A 164 -4.31 12.44 15.38
C LYS A 164 -3.26 11.33 15.44
N ARG A 165 -3.64 10.07 15.65
CA ARG A 165 -2.70 8.93 15.63
C ARG A 165 -2.08 8.75 14.23
N ILE A 166 -2.88 8.87 13.18
CA ILE A 166 -2.39 8.81 11.79
C ILE A 166 -1.39 9.94 11.53
N LEU A 167 -1.71 11.18 11.93
CA LEU A 167 -0.80 12.32 11.77
C LEU A 167 0.56 12.05 12.44
N ARG A 168 0.60 11.41 13.60
CA ARG A 168 1.88 11.05 14.23
C ARG A 168 2.70 10.05 13.42
N ILE A 169 2.04 9.07 12.78
CA ILE A 169 2.71 8.07 11.94
C ILE A 169 3.19 8.68 10.62
N VAL A 170 2.43 9.63 10.05
CA VAL A 170 2.72 10.26 8.75
C VAL A 170 3.64 11.48 8.87
N GLU A 171 3.62 12.21 9.99
CA GLU A 171 4.42 13.42 10.23
C GLU A 171 5.71 13.18 11.03
N CYS A 172 6.00 11.93 11.42
CA CYS A 172 7.23 11.60 12.15
C CYS A 172 8.52 12.01 11.40
N SER A 173 8.40 12.31 10.10
CA SER A 173 9.39 12.90 9.21
C SER A 173 9.94 14.29 9.61
N LYS A 174 9.44 14.94 10.68
CA LYS A 174 9.98 16.24 11.16
C LYS A 174 10.85 16.13 12.42
N ARG A 175 11.12 14.92 12.91
CA ARG A 175 11.95 14.71 14.11
C ARG A 175 12.88 13.52 13.92
N GLN A 176 13.85 13.66 13.02
CA GLN A 176 15.14 12.97 13.07
C GLN A 176 16.17 13.84 12.35
#